data_AF-A0AAV0RDR5-F1
#
_entry.id   AF-A0AAV0RDR5-F1
#
_cell.length_a   1.000
_cell.length_b   1.000
_cell.length_c   1.000
_cell.angle_alpha   90.00
_cell.angle_beta   90.00
_cell.angle_gamma   90.00
#
_symmetry.space_group_name_H-M   'P 1'
#
loop_
_entity.id
_entity.type
_entity.pdbx_description
1 polymer ?
#
loop_
_entity_poly.entity_id
_entity_poly.type
_entity_poly.pdbx_seq_one_letter_code
_entity_poly.pdbx_strand_id
1 'polypeptide(L)'
;VNVDSFLSNLFIQIGKVTELSLSANQKRSELEKRRLVWKVAAKEEESKVVRGGAVDPDNLVVELAPMEIRTFFLNFDSPQIYVS
;
A
#
# COMPACT_ATOMS: atom_id res chain seq x y z
N VAL A 1 7.20 -9.81 17.75
CA VAL A 1 6.51 -10.06 16.47
C VAL A 1 7.49 -9.67 15.39
N ASN A 2 7.87 -10.59 14.50
CA ASN A 2 8.79 -10.29 13.42
C ASN A 2 8.09 -9.31 12.47
N VAL A 3 8.53 -8.05 12.46
CA VAL A 3 7.93 -6.95 11.69
C VAL A 3 8.44 -6.92 10.25
N ASP A 4 9.38 -7.79 9.89
CA ASP A 4 10.18 -7.67 8.68
C ASP A 4 9.48 -8.18 7.41
N SER A 5 8.24 -8.66 7.49
CA SER A 5 7.39 -8.89 6.33
C SER A 5 5.93 -9.17 6.73
N PHE A 6 5.01 -8.28 6.37
CA PHE A 6 3.58 -8.48 6.67
C PHE A 6 2.91 -9.37 5.62
N LEU A 7 3.08 -9.04 4.33
CA LEU A 7 2.35 -9.73 3.26
C LEU A 7 2.88 -11.14 2.99
N SER A 8 4.19 -11.40 3.17
CA SER A 8 4.72 -12.76 2.99
C SER A 8 4.31 -13.71 4.12
N ASN A 9 3.95 -13.18 5.29
CA ASN A 9 3.39 -13.98 6.38
C ASN A 9 1.92 -14.33 6.14
N LEU A 10 1.21 -13.53 5.34
CA LEU A 10 -0.19 -13.74 5.01
C LEU A 10 -0.39 -14.63 3.77
N PHE A 11 0.53 -14.54 2.79
CA PHE A 11 0.46 -15.28 1.54
C PHE A 11 1.78 -15.99 1.21
N ILE A 12 1.69 -17.21 0.70
CA ILE A 12 2.84 -18.10 0.50
C ILE A 12 3.77 -17.66 -0.64
N GLN A 13 3.22 -17.11 -1.74
CA GLN A 13 4.02 -16.68 -2.89
C GLN A 13 3.34 -15.50 -3.60
N ILE A 14 4.01 -14.35 -3.64
CA ILE A 14 3.52 -13.15 -4.34
C ILE A 14 4.54 -12.82 -5.42
N GLY A 15 4.11 -12.76 -6.68
CA GLY A 15 4.98 -12.36 -7.79
C GLY A 15 5.07 -10.85 -7.95
N LYS A 16 3.97 -10.13 -7.69
CA LYS A 16 3.95 -8.65 -7.77
C LYS A 16 2.91 -8.03 -6.85
N VAL A 17 3.28 -6.93 -6.20
CA VAL A 17 2.37 -6.06 -5.46
C VAL A 17 2.22 -4.72 -6.19
N THR A 18 1.00 -4.23 -6.33
CA THR A 18 0.71 -2.90 -6.85
C THR A 18 -0.29 -2.18 -5.95
N GLU A 19 0.07 -1.00 -5.47
CA GLU A 19 -0.80 -0.19 -4.61
C GLU A 19 -1.72 0.74 -5.41
N LEU A 20 -2.99 0.78 -5.02
CA LEU A 20 -4.07 1.43 -5.76
C LEU A 20 -4.90 2.39 -4.88
N SER A 21 -5.80 3.11 -5.54
CA SER A 21 -6.87 3.90 -4.92
C SER A 21 -7.85 3.02 -4.13
N LEU A 22 -8.65 3.64 -3.26
CA LEU A 22 -9.66 2.93 -2.45
C LEU A 22 -10.63 2.10 -3.32
N SER A 23 -11.03 2.62 -4.48
CA SER A 23 -11.88 1.95 -5.46
C SER A 23 -11.12 1.05 -6.45
N ALA A 24 -9.83 0.82 -6.23
CA ALA A 24 -8.95 -0.02 -7.05
C ALA A 24 -8.89 0.35 -8.55
N ASN A 25 -9.14 1.62 -8.89
CA ASN A 25 -9.23 2.07 -10.30
C ASN A 25 -8.02 2.90 -10.78
N GLN A 26 -7.14 3.32 -9.87
CA GLN A 26 -6.00 4.20 -10.16
C GLN A 26 -4.81 3.80 -9.29
N LYS A 27 -3.58 4.01 -9.76
CA LYS A 27 -2.38 3.76 -8.94
C LYS A 27 -2.27 4.81 -7.84
N ARG A 28 -1.96 4.40 -6.61
CA ARG A 28 -1.81 5.34 -5.48
C ARG A 28 -0.71 6.37 -5.75
N SER A 29 0.40 5.95 -6.36
CA SER A 29 1.52 6.82 -6.68
C SER A 29 1.16 7.93 -7.68
N GLU A 30 0.20 7.70 -8.57
CA GLU A 30 -0.29 8.71 -9.51
C GLU A 30 -1.22 9.72 -8.81
N LEU A 31 -2.01 9.24 -7.84
CA LEU A 31 -2.89 10.09 -7.05
C LEU A 31 -2.12 11.00 -6.09
N GLU A 32 -1.13 10.48 -5.39
CA GLU A 32 -0.31 11.30 -4.48
C GLU A 32 0.44 12.41 -5.25
N LYS A 33 0.87 12.15 -6.49
CA LYS A 33 1.48 13.18 -7.36
C LYS A 33 0.50 14.28 -7.80
N ARG A 34 -0.78 13.96 -7.95
CA ARG A 34 -1.83 14.89 -8.42
C ARG A 34 -2.60 15.55 -7.28
N ARG A 35 -2.24 15.26 -6.04
CA ARG A 35 -2.95 15.76 -4.86
C ARG A 35 -2.79 17.27 -4.73
N LEU A 36 -3.92 17.97 -4.64
CA LEU A 36 -3.93 19.41 -4.44
C LEU A 36 -3.50 19.78 -3.02
N VAL A 37 -2.64 20.79 -2.91
CA VAL A 37 -2.18 21.34 -1.62
C VAL A 37 -3.06 22.56 -1.29
N TRP A 38 -3.91 22.42 -0.29
CA TRP A 38 -4.83 23.47 0.15
C TRP A 38 -4.33 24.14 1.43
N LYS A 39 -4.37 25.47 1.47
CA LYS A 39 -4.15 26.23 2.70
C LYS A 39 -5.46 26.31 3.48
N VAL A 40 -5.50 25.68 4.65
CA VAL A 40 -6.65 25.73 5.58
C VAL A 40 -6.45 26.82 6.62
N ALA A 41 -7.54 27.44 7.07
CA ALA A 41 -7.53 28.60 7.97
C ALA A 41 -7.40 28.26 9.47
N ALA A 42 -7.24 26.98 9.82
CA ALA A 42 -7.25 26.52 11.21
C ALA A 42 -5.93 26.84 11.94
N LYS A 43 -6.06 27.19 13.23
CA LYS A 43 -4.97 27.52 14.16
C LYS A 43 -4.24 26.23 14.56
N GLU A 44 -2.92 26.29 14.51
CA GLU A 44 -1.93 25.25 14.75
C GLU A 44 -2.17 24.45 16.06
N GLU A 45 -2.93 23.37 15.98
CA GLU A 45 -2.35 22.09 16.38
C GLU A 45 -2.17 21.33 15.07
N GLU A 46 -0.99 21.48 14.47
CA GLU A 46 -0.57 20.62 13.36
C GLU A 46 -0.53 19.19 13.89
N SER A 47 -1.67 18.51 13.86
CA SER A 47 -1.69 17.06 13.85
C SER A 47 -0.91 16.67 12.60
N LYS A 48 0.39 16.40 12.79
CA LYS A 48 1.28 15.90 11.75
C LYS A 48 0.56 14.69 11.19
N VAL A 49 0.00 14.83 9.98
CA VAL A 49 -0.78 13.76 9.37
C VAL A 49 0.17 12.60 9.14
N VAL A 50 0.18 11.65 10.07
CA VAL A 50 0.96 10.43 9.95
C VAL A 50 0.27 9.58 8.90
N ARG A 51 1.00 9.19 7.87
CA ARG A 51 0.56 8.24 6.84
C ARG A 51 1.57 7.12 6.79
N GLY A 52 1.11 5.90 6.52
CA GLY A 52 2.01 4.79 6.26
C GLY A 52 2.89 5.06 5.05
N GLY A 53 4.14 4.58 5.10
CA GLY A 53 5.09 4.67 3.99
C GLY A 53 4.64 3.89 2.74
N ALA A 54 5.32 4.14 1.62
CA ALA A 54 5.16 3.32 0.42
C ALA A 54 5.53 1.86 0.73
N VAL A 55 4.85 0.90 0.10
CA VAL A 55 5.24 -0.52 0.25
C VAL A 55 6.57 -0.75 -0.45
N ASP A 56 7.49 -1.37 0.27
CA ASP A 56 8.74 -1.88 -0.26
C ASP A 56 8.46 -3.16 -1.07
N PRO A 57 8.85 -3.23 -2.36
CA PRO A 57 8.60 -4.41 -3.19
C PRO A 57 9.39 -5.66 -2.76
N ASP A 58 10.51 -5.51 -2.05
CA ASP A 58 11.35 -6.62 -1.61
C ASP A 58 10.95 -7.10 -0.22
N ASN A 59 10.72 -6.16 0.70
CA ASN A 59 10.39 -6.48 2.09
C ASN A 59 8.90 -6.75 2.32
N LEU A 60 8.03 -6.34 1.39
CA LEU A 60 6.57 -6.58 1.45
C LEU A 60 5.91 -6.17 2.78
N VAL A 61 6.46 -5.11 3.40
CA VAL A 61 5.96 -4.51 4.64
C VAL A 61 4.94 -3.43 4.31
N VAL A 62 3.80 -3.48 4.99
CA VAL A 62 2.72 -2.47 4.87
C VAL A 62 2.59 -1.73 6.19
N GLU A 63 2.93 -0.45 6.18
CA GLU A 63 2.67 0.45 7.30
C GLU A 63 1.27 1.07 7.19
N LEU A 64 0.58 1.18 8.32
CA LEU A 64 -0.75 1.78 8.42
C LEU A 64 -0.78 2.84 9.53
N ALA A 65 -1.23 4.05 9.19
CA ALA A 65 -1.57 5.06 10.17
C ALA A 65 -2.99 4.86 10.73
N PRO A 66 -3.35 5.51 11.85
CA PRO A 66 -4.70 5.46 12.38
C PRO A 66 -5.75 5.82 11.32
N MET A 67 -6.79 4.97 11.21
CA MET A 67 -7.87 5.10 10.23
C MET A 67 -7.42 5.05 8.75
N GLU A 68 -6.22 4.55 8.45
CA GLU A 68 -5.76 4.35 7.08
C GLU A 68 -6.30 3.05 6.49
N ILE A 69 -6.83 3.12 5.27
CA ILE A 69 -7.19 1.97 4.45
C ILE A 69 -6.30 1.99 3.22
N ARG A 70 -5.62 0.88 2.94
CA ARG A 70 -4.75 0.71 1.77
C ARG A 70 -5.27 -0.43 0.90
N THR A 71 -5.32 -0.17 -0.40
CA THR A 71 -5.85 -1.11 -1.39
C THR A 71 -4.71 -1.62 -2.26
N PHE A 72 -4.61 -2.94 -2.42
CA PHE A 72 -3.54 -3.59 -3.16
C PHE A 72 -4.09 -4.58 -4.18
N PHE A 73 -3.43 -4.65 -5.34
CA PHE A 73 -3.51 -5.78 -6.24
C PHE A 73 -2.27 -6.65 -6.04
N LEU A 74 -2.53 -7.94 -5.77
CA LEU A 74 -1.51 -8.97 -5.62
C LEU A 74 -1.61 -9.89 -6.83
N ASN A 75 -0.52 -10.00 -7.57
CA ASN A 75 -0.36 -11.04 -8.58
C ASN A 75 0.40 -12.19 -7.95
N PHE A 76 -0.21 -13.37 -8.03
CA PHE A 76 0.38 -14.62 -7.61
C PHE A 76 1.02 -15.28 -8.83
N ASP A 77 2.26 -15.73 -8.69
CA ASP A 77 2.83 -16.62 -9.69
C ASP A 77 2.13 -17.96 -9.51
N SER A 78 1.24 -18.33 -10.43
CA SER A 78 0.60 -19.63 -10.38
C SER A 78 1.68 -20.71 -10.53
N PRO A 79 1.59 -21.86 -9.83
CA PRO A 79 2.31 -23.03 -10.28
C PRO A 79 1.87 -23.30 -11.72
N GLN A 80 2.84 -23.41 -12.64
CA GLN A 80 2.60 -23.86 -14.01
C GLN A 80 1.99 -25.26 -13.91
N ILE A 81 0.66 -25.38 -13.90
CA ILE A 81 0.01 -26.67 -14.05
C ILE A 81 0.16 -27.02 -15.53
N TYR A 82 1.25 -27.70 -15.86
CA TYR A 82 1.40 -28.36 -17.14
C TYR A 82 0.32 -29.43 -17.24
N VAL A 83 -0.68 -29.21 -18.07
CA VAL A 83 -1.63 -30.25 -18.47
C VAL A 83 -0.98 -31.01 -19.62
N SER A 84 -0.67 -32.28 -19.39
CA SER A 84 -0.20 -33.24 -20.39
C SER A 84 -1.28 -33.63 -21.38
#